data_AF-A0A3D4YPX4-F1
#
_entry.id   AF-A0A3D4YPX4-F1
#
_cell.length_a   1.000
_cell.length_b   1.000
_cell.length_c   1.000
_cell.angle_alpha   90.00
_cell.angle_beta   90.00
_cell.angle_gamma   90.00
#
_symmetry.space_group_name_H-M   'P 1'
#
loop_
_entity.id
_entity.type
_entity.pdbx_description
1 polymer ?
#
loop_
_entity_poly.entity_id
_entity_poly.type
_entity_poly.pdbx_seq_one_letter_code
_entity_poly.pdbx_strand_id
1 'polypeptide(L)'
;MPESTLRVHPWHRPPLTLEERALELEQLEKELRKQTRSLYLRYGLEYAVWFSIGLFLLGWSMHTTDSRYAGAAFWGGLILGDGGMLLTLVRARREAEKLGL
;
A
#
# COMPACT_ATOMS: atom_id res chain seq x y z
N MET A 1 -9.19 54.21 -30.66
CA MET A 1 -8.41 53.58 -29.58
C MET A 1 -8.32 52.10 -29.89
N PRO A 2 -7.12 51.50 -30.02
CA PRO A 2 -7.02 50.08 -30.28
C PRO A 2 -7.10 49.29 -28.97
N GLU A 3 -8.00 48.30 -28.95
CA GLU A 3 -8.20 47.36 -27.85
C GLU A 3 -6.92 46.59 -27.55
N SER A 4 -6.44 46.71 -26.31
CA SER A 4 -5.35 45.88 -25.80
C SER A 4 -5.86 44.45 -25.63
N THR A 5 -5.51 43.59 -26.56
CA THR A 5 -5.66 42.14 -26.44
C THR A 5 -4.75 41.64 -25.32
N LEU A 6 -5.26 41.61 -24.09
CA LEU A 6 -4.63 40.94 -22.96
C LEU A 6 -4.45 39.47 -23.34
N ARG A 7 -3.21 39.11 -23.71
CA ARG A 7 -2.78 37.72 -23.86
C ARG A 7 -2.92 37.06 -22.50
N VAL A 8 -4.02 36.34 -22.29
CA VAL A 8 -4.20 35.46 -21.13
C VAL A 8 -3.12 34.39 -21.22
N HIS A 9 -2.14 34.47 -20.34
CA HIS A 9 -1.09 33.46 -20.25
C HIS A 9 -1.75 32.12 -19.86
N PRO A 10 -1.47 31.01 -20.56
CA PRO A 10 -2.10 29.71 -20.29
C PRO A 10 -1.80 29.14 -18.89
N TRP A 11 -0.89 29.77 -18.15
CA TRP A 11 -0.46 29.38 -16.81
C TRP A 11 -1.08 30.24 -15.69
N HIS A 12 -1.83 31.29 -16.02
CA HIS A 12 -2.60 32.04 -15.04
C HIS A 12 -3.95 31.39 -14.85
N ARG A 13 -4.03 30.41 -13.94
CA ARG A 13 -5.34 30.06 -13.37
C ARG A 13 -5.90 31.31 -12.67
N PRO A 14 -7.16 31.69 -12.93
CA PRO A 14 -7.84 32.69 -12.12
C PRO A 14 -7.69 32.30 -10.64
N PRO A 15 -7.52 33.26 -9.72
CA PRO A 15 -7.53 32.93 -8.30
C PRO A 15 -8.86 32.26 -7.96
N LEU A 16 -8.81 30.93 -7.76
CA LEU A 16 -9.97 30.14 -7.36
C LEU A 16 -10.60 30.77 -6.12
N THR A 17 -11.93 30.82 -6.12
CA THR A 17 -12.70 31.23 -4.96
C THR A 17 -12.41 30.28 -3.79
N LEU A 18 -12.63 30.76 -2.56
CA LEU A 18 -12.40 29.93 -1.36
C LEU A 18 -13.24 28.63 -1.39
N GLU A 19 -14.45 28.70 -1.95
CA GLU A 19 -15.34 27.54 -2.12
C GLU A 19 -14.78 26.53 -3.12
N GLU A 20 -14.28 26.98 -4.27
CA GLU A 20 -13.66 26.08 -5.26
C GLU A 20 -12.38 25.42 -4.72
N ARG A 21 -11.56 26.15 -3.95
CA ARG A 21 -10.39 25.56 -3.27
C ARG A 21 -10.77 24.53 -2.22
N ALA A 22 -11.83 24.78 -1.45
CA ALA A 22 -12.33 23.83 -0.47
C ALA A 22 -12.83 22.54 -1.14
N LEU A 23 -13.50 22.67 -2.28
CA LEU A 23 -14.00 21.53 -3.06
C LEU A 23 -12.86 20.72 -3.70
N GLU A 24 -11.83 21.39 -4.26
CA GLU A 24 -10.63 20.71 -4.78
C GLU A 24 -9.89 19.94 -3.67
N LEU A 25 -9.75 20.54 -2.48
CA LEU A 25 -9.13 19.88 -1.33
C LEU A 25 -9.94 18.67 -0.87
N GLU A 26 -11.27 18.78 -0.77
CA GLU A 26 -12.12 17.67 -0.36
C GLU A 26 -12.04 16.48 -1.34
N GLN A 27 -11.95 16.77 -2.65
CA GLN A 27 -11.76 15.75 -3.68
C GLN A 27 -10.40 15.07 -3.55
N LEU A 28 -9.32 15.85 -3.39
CA LEU A 28 -7.98 15.33 -3.17
C LEU A 28 -7.88 14.46 -1.92
N GLU A 29 -8.47 14.88 -0.80
CA GLU A 29 -8.51 14.09 0.43
C GLU A 29 -9.25 12.76 0.25
N LYS A 30 -10.38 12.77 -0.47
CA LYS A 30 -11.14 11.55 -0.78
C LYS A 30 -10.33 10.60 -1.66
N GLU A 31 -9.61 11.12 -2.65
CA GLU A 31 -8.75 10.32 -3.52
C GLU A 31 -7.58 9.72 -2.76
N LEU A 32 -6.87 10.52 -1.96
CA LEU A 32 -5.79 10.04 -1.10
C LEU A 32 -6.29 8.97 -0.13
N ARG A 33 -7.43 9.18 0.53
CA ARG A 33 -8.00 8.19 1.46
C ARG A 33 -8.34 6.88 0.76
N LYS A 34 -8.86 6.92 -0.48
CA LYS A 34 -9.12 5.72 -1.28
C LYS A 34 -7.82 5.01 -1.68
N GLN A 35 -6.81 5.74 -2.14
CA GLN A 35 -5.51 5.18 -2.52
C GLN A 35 -4.82 4.52 -1.32
N THR A 36 -4.75 5.22 -0.19
CA THR A 36 -4.21 4.71 1.07
C THR A 36 -4.94 3.46 1.53
N ARG A 37 -6.28 3.47 1.52
CA ARG A 37 -7.09 2.29 1.88
C ARG A 37 -6.82 1.10 0.95
N SER A 38 -6.72 1.34 -0.35
CA SER A 38 -6.43 0.28 -1.33
C SER A 38 -5.05 -0.34 -1.09
N LEU A 39 -4.04 0.50 -0.81
CA LEU A 39 -2.68 0.05 -0.52
C LEU A 39 -2.63 -0.80 0.75
N TYR A 40 -3.24 -0.33 1.84
CA TYR A 40 -3.34 -1.10 3.08
C TYR A 40 -4.09 -2.42 2.91
N LEU A 41 -5.20 -2.44 2.18
CA LEU A 41 -5.96 -3.68 1.93
C LEU A 41 -5.14 -4.70 1.15
N ARG A 42 -4.46 -4.26 0.09
CA ARG A 42 -3.66 -5.14 -0.77
C ARG A 42 -2.50 -5.77 -0.01
N TYR A 43 -1.67 -4.94 0.62
CA TYR A 43 -0.49 -5.43 1.34
C TYR A 43 -0.85 -6.09 2.67
N GLY A 44 -1.93 -5.66 3.33
CA GLY A 44 -2.46 -6.32 4.51
C GLY A 44 -2.95 -7.74 4.20
N LEU A 45 -3.60 -7.94 3.06
CA LEU A 45 -4.04 -9.28 2.63
C LEU A 45 -2.84 -10.17 2.26
N GLU A 46 -1.86 -9.64 1.53
CA GLU A 46 -0.62 -10.38 1.22
C GLU A 46 0.14 -10.77 2.49
N TYR A 47 0.23 -9.86 3.47
CA TYR A 47 0.80 -10.16 4.78
C TYR A 47 0.04 -11.28 5.50
N ALA A 48 -1.30 -11.21 5.52
CA ALA A 48 -2.13 -12.23 6.13
C ALA A 48 -1.97 -13.61 5.46
N VAL A 49 -1.75 -13.65 4.15
CA VAL A 49 -1.46 -14.89 3.41
C VAL A 49 -0.13 -15.49 3.87
N TRP A 50 0.95 -14.70 3.90
CA TRP A 50 2.25 -15.19 4.37
C TRP A 50 2.22 -15.66 5.82
N PHE A 51 1.56 -14.90 6.70
CA PHE A 51 1.34 -15.28 8.08
C PHE A 51 0.59 -16.62 8.19
N SER A 52 -0.50 -16.79 7.42
CA SER A 52 -1.30 -18.03 7.45
C SER A 52 -0.51 -19.23 6.92
N ILE A 53 0.32 -19.05 5.90
CA ILE A 53 1.20 -20.10 5.37
C ILE A 53 2.22 -20.52 6.43
N GLY A 54 2.88 -19.55 7.07
CA GLY A 54 3.83 -19.81 8.16
C GLY A 54 3.17 -20.57 9.31
N LEU A 55 2.01 -20.09 9.76
CA LEU A 55 1.24 -20.72 10.83
C LEU A 55 0.78 -22.14 10.47
N PHE A 56 0.35 -22.36 9.23
CA PHE A 56 -0.02 -23.69 8.74
C PHE A 56 1.17 -24.65 8.77
N LEU A 57 2.34 -24.22 8.30
CA LEU A 57 3.55 -25.04 8.31
C LEU A 57 4.04 -25.35 9.74
N LEU A 58 3.94 -24.38 10.64
CA LEU A 58 4.20 -24.56 12.08
C LEU A 58 3.22 -25.57 12.71
N GLY A 59 1.92 -25.44 12.46
CA GLY A 59 0.92 -26.39 12.94
C GLY A 59 1.11 -27.78 12.36
N TRP A 60 1.42 -27.87 11.06
CA TRP A 60 1.73 -29.12 10.39
C TRP A 60 2.97 -29.81 10.96
N SER A 61 4.01 -29.03 11.30
CA SER A 61 5.20 -29.54 11.97
C SER A 61 4.89 -30.19 13.31
N MET A 62 3.91 -29.67 14.07
CA MET A 62 3.50 -30.25 15.35
C MET A 62 2.67 -31.52 15.19
N HIS A 63 1.93 -31.62 14.08
CA HIS A 63 1.11 -32.80 13.78
C HIS A 63 1.91 -33.95 13.13
N THR A 64 3.02 -33.64 12.46
CA THR A 64 3.82 -34.64 11.75
C THR A 64 4.73 -35.42 12.71
N THR A 65 4.51 -36.73 12.82
CA THR A 65 5.29 -37.65 13.67
C THR A 65 6.68 -37.98 13.12
N ASP A 66 6.93 -37.63 11.85
CA ASP A 66 8.15 -37.93 11.13
C ASP A 66 9.19 -36.81 11.34
N SER A 67 10.23 -37.08 12.14
CA SER A 67 11.13 -36.04 12.69
C SER A 67 11.87 -35.25 11.61
N ARG A 68 12.13 -35.89 10.45
CA ARG A 68 12.83 -35.28 9.33
C ARG A 68 12.01 -34.20 8.63
N TYR A 69 10.70 -34.40 8.53
CA TYR A 69 9.78 -33.45 7.89
C TYR A 69 9.29 -32.38 8.87
N ALA A 70 9.20 -32.71 10.16
CA ALA A 70 8.86 -31.75 11.21
C ALA A 70 9.86 -30.59 11.26
N GLY A 71 11.17 -30.87 11.30
CA GLY A 71 12.20 -29.83 11.31
C GLY A 71 12.15 -28.91 10.08
N ALA A 72 11.95 -29.50 8.89
CA ALA A 72 11.84 -28.74 7.65
C ALA A 72 10.57 -27.87 7.60
N ALA A 73 9.43 -28.39 8.07
CA ALA A 73 8.19 -27.63 8.15
C ALA A 73 8.27 -26.49 9.18
N PHE A 74 8.93 -26.70 10.31
CA PHE A 74 9.14 -25.67 11.33
C PHE A 74 10.01 -24.53 10.81
N TRP A 75 11.24 -24.83 10.37
CA TRP A 75 12.16 -23.80 9.87
C TRP A 75 11.68 -23.18 8.56
N GLY A 76 11.07 -23.99 7.68
CA GLY A 76 10.44 -23.51 6.47
C GLY A 76 9.28 -22.57 6.76
N GLY A 77 8.40 -22.92 7.70
CA GLY A 77 7.29 -22.07 8.14
C GLY A 77 7.76 -20.74 8.73
N LEU A 78 8.81 -20.78 9.57
CA LEU A 78 9.39 -19.58 10.18
C LEU A 78 10.03 -18.67 9.13
N ILE A 79 10.95 -19.19 8.31
CA ILE A 79 11.67 -18.41 7.30
C ILE A 79 10.71 -17.89 6.22
N LEU A 80 9.78 -18.72 5.75
CA LEU A 80 8.86 -18.34 4.68
C LEU A 80 7.79 -17.38 5.19
N GLY A 81 7.26 -17.60 6.39
CA GLY A 81 6.32 -16.69 7.05
C GLY A 81 6.96 -15.32 7.29
N ASP A 82 8.04 -15.29 8.08
CA ASP A 82 8.70 -14.03 8.46
C ASP A 82 9.33 -13.33 7.26
N GLY A 83 9.97 -14.09 6.37
CA GLY A 83 10.56 -13.56 5.14
C GLY A 83 9.52 -12.97 4.20
N GLY A 84 8.40 -13.67 3.98
CA GLY A 84 7.28 -13.18 3.16
C GLY A 84 6.63 -11.92 3.74
N MET A 85 6.42 -11.90 5.06
CA MET A 85 5.89 -10.74 5.78
C MET A 85 6.81 -9.51 5.66
N LEU A 86 8.11 -9.67 5.88
CA LEU A 86 9.10 -8.59 5.75
C LEU A 86 9.20 -8.07 4.32
N LEU A 87 9.23 -8.96 3.31
CA LEU A 87 9.23 -8.57 1.90
C LEU A 87 7.98 -7.77 1.53
N THR A 88 6.81 -8.20 2.03
CA THR A 88 5.54 -7.50 1.81
C THR A 88 5.58 -6.09 2.39
N LEU A 89 6.09 -5.92 3.60
CA LEU A 89 6.25 -4.61 4.24
C LEU A 89 7.25 -3.70 3.49
N VAL A 90 8.37 -4.24 3.04
CA VAL A 90 9.36 -3.46 2.25
C VAL A 90 8.75 -3.01 0.92
N ARG A 91 7.97 -3.86 0.26
CA ARG A 91 7.26 -3.50 -0.98
C ARG A 91 6.17 -2.47 -0.73
N ALA A 92 5.39 -2.63 0.34
CA ALA A 92 4.37 -1.68 0.76
C ALA A 92 4.98 -0.29 1.01
N ARG A 93 6.11 -0.23 1.72
CA ARG A 93 6.82 1.01 2.00
C ARG A 93 7.35 1.68 0.74
N ARG A 94 7.99 0.92 -0.16
CA ARG A 94 8.47 1.46 -1.45
C ARG A 94 7.32 1.99 -2.30
N GLU A 95 6.16 1.35 -2.24
CA GLU A 95 4.98 1.80 -3.00
C GLU A 95 4.32 3.03 -2.38
N ALA A 96 4.30 3.12 -1.04
CA ALA A 96 3.86 4.32 -0.33
C ALA A 96 4.77 5.53 -0.65
N GLU A 97 6.09 5.34 -0.65
CA GLU A 97 7.07 6.37 -1.01
C GLU A 97 6.87 6.90 -2.44
N LYS A 98 6.53 6.03 -3.41
CA LYS A 98 6.20 6.46 -4.78
C LYS A 98 4.92 7.27 -4.88
N LEU A 99 3.96 7.02 -3.99
CA LEU A 99 2.68 7.73 -3.92
C LEU A 99 2.77 9.01 -3.10
N GLY A 100 3.92 9.30 -2.48
CA GLY A 100 4.12 10.48 -1.63
C GLY A 100 3.34 10.40 -0.30
N LEU A 101 3.00 9.18 0.14
CA LEU A 101 2.39 8.87 1.44
C LEU A 101 3.46 8.59 2.49
#